data_AF-A0A955N1S5-F1
#
_entry.id   AF-A0A955N1S5-F1
#
_cell.length_a   1.000
_cell.length_b   1.000
_cell.length_c   1.000
_cell.angle_alpha   90.00
_cell.angle_beta   90.00
_cell.angle_gamma   90.00
#
_symmetry.space_group_name_H-M   'P 1'
#
loop_
_entity.id
_entity.type
_entity.pdbx_description
1 polymer ?
#
loop_
_entity_poly.entity_id
_entity_poly.type
_entity_poly.pdbx_seq_one_letter_code
_entity_poly.pdbx_strand_id
1 'polypeptide(L)'
;MEISRSLKLILILQLLWLPNAWSDADWVAKRLNEPLEVKPSHLEQISEFLISRIPPLVLPSSPEAWTAEAQSLRDRILEEVVFKGVPDNWREGNHSVTWGDTIETGKGYKIKKLYYECLPGLYVSALLYEPDNLTEKVPAILNVNGHNAPGKSRDVEQIRCI
;
A
#
# COMPACT_ATOMS: atom_id res chain seq x y z
N MET A 1 67.06 -4.21 10.91
CA MET A 1 67.51 -3.25 9.89
C MET A 1 66.81 -1.93 10.17
N GLU A 2 67.43 -1.06 10.97
CA GLU A 2 66.81 0.22 11.38
C GLU A 2 66.86 1.23 10.23
N ILE A 3 65.69 1.72 9.84
CA ILE A 3 65.58 2.78 8.85
C ILE A 3 66.16 4.06 9.46
N SER A 4 67.20 4.63 8.84
CA SER A 4 67.92 5.79 9.34
C SER A 4 66.99 7.00 9.51
N ARG A 5 67.27 7.84 10.51
CA ARG A 5 66.50 9.06 10.80
C ARG A 5 66.32 9.96 9.57
N SER A 6 67.32 10.00 8.68
CA SER A 6 67.28 10.77 7.44
C SER A 6 66.26 10.21 6.44
N LEU A 7 66.14 8.88 6.33
CA LEU A 7 65.15 8.25 5.44
C LEU A 7 63.72 8.44 5.96
N LYS A 8 63.52 8.45 7.29
CA LYS A 8 62.24 8.79 7.91
C LYS A 8 61.86 10.26 7.66
N LEU A 9 62.82 11.17 7.71
CA LEU A 9 62.58 12.60 7.45
C LEU A 9 62.20 12.85 5.98
N ILE A 10 62.87 12.17 5.05
CA ILE A 10 62.55 12.26 3.60
C ILE A 10 61.15 11.70 3.32
N LEU A 11 60.78 10.57 3.93
CA LEU A 11 59.45 9.98 3.75
C LEU A 11 58.33 10.90 4.30
N ILE A 12 58.57 11.58 5.43
CA ILE A 12 57.65 12.56 6.03
C ILE A 12 57.55 13.82 5.15
N LEU A 13 58.66 14.31 4.60
CA LEU A 13 58.66 15.46 3.67
C LEU A 13 57.96 15.13 2.34
N GLN A 14 58.07 13.91 1.83
CA GLN A 14 57.34 13.47 0.63
C GLN A 14 55.84 13.37 0.86
N LEU A 15 55.40 12.98 2.05
CA LEU A 15 53.98 13.01 2.44
C LEU A 15 53.42 14.44 2.57
N LEU A 16 54.26 15.42 2.92
CA LEU A 16 53.89 16.85 3.00
C LEU A 16 53.85 17.56 1.64
N TRP A 17 54.40 16.94 0.58
CA TRP A 17 54.43 17.47 -0.80
C TRP A 17 53.45 16.78 -1.74
N LEU A 18 52.58 15.91 -1.23
CA LEU A 18 51.40 15.53 -1.99
C LEU A 18 50.50 16.78 -2.03
N PRO A 19 50.30 17.43 -3.19
CA PRO A 19 49.26 18.45 -3.30
C PRO A 19 47.99 17.81 -2.79
N ASN A 20 47.18 18.60 -2.06
CA ASN A 20 45.87 18.21 -1.54
C ASN A 20 44.99 17.66 -2.68
N ALA A 21 45.19 16.39 -3.06
CA ALA A 21 44.34 15.64 -3.96
C ALA A 21 43.09 15.12 -3.23
N TRP A 22 42.86 15.66 -2.02
CA TRP A 22 41.63 15.54 -1.28
C TRP A 22 40.66 16.56 -1.85
N SER A 23 39.90 16.10 -2.84
CA SER A 23 38.80 16.80 -3.53
C SER A 23 39.19 18.16 -4.11
N ASP A 24 39.27 18.22 -5.44
CA ASP A 24 39.13 19.49 -6.14
C ASP A 24 37.74 20.06 -5.80
N ALA A 25 37.70 20.93 -4.78
CA ALA A 25 36.48 21.50 -4.25
C ALA A 25 35.73 22.26 -5.35
N ASP A 26 36.46 22.80 -6.34
CA ASP A 26 35.89 23.47 -7.49
C ASP A 26 35.25 22.45 -8.45
N TRP A 27 35.86 21.28 -8.67
CA TRP A 27 35.25 20.17 -9.41
C TRP A 27 33.97 19.66 -8.74
N VAL A 28 33.99 19.45 -7.42
CA VAL A 28 32.82 19.00 -6.66
C VAL A 28 31.72 20.07 -6.71
N ALA A 29 32.06 21.33 -6.44
CA ALA A 29 31.11 22.43 -6.49
C ALA A 29 30.50 22.61 -7.90
N LYS A 30 31.31 22.44 -8.95
CA LYS A 30 30.83 22.46 -10.34
C LYS A 30 29.83 21.33 -10.59
N ARG A 31 30.14 20.09 -10.18
CA ARG A 31 29.26 18.94 -10.42
C ARG A 31 27.99 18.96 -9.58
N LEU A 32 28.02 19.54 -8.38
CA LEU A 32 26.85 19.74 -7.53
C LEU A 32 25.91 20.83 -8.06
N ASN A 33 26.43 21.79 -8.83
CA ASN A 33 25.63 22.84 -9.47
C ASN A 33 25.06 22.42 -10.84
N GLU A 34 25.50 21.27 -11.37
CA GLU A 34 24.90 20.71 -12.59
C GLU A 34 23.55 20.06 -12.25
N PRO A 35 22.48 20.35 -13.00
CA PRO A 35 21.18 19.73 -12.78
C PRO A 35 21.28 18.20 -12.83
N LEU A 36 20.81 17.53 -11.77
CA LEU A 36 20.76 16.06 -11.71
C LEU A 36 19.69 15.47 -12.65
N GLU A 37 18.80 16.30 -13.18
CA GLU A 37 17.75 15.89 -14.12
C GLU A 37 18.33 15.67 -15.52
N VAL A 38 18.77 14.44 -15.76
CA VAL A 38 18.99 13.93 -17.13
C VAL A 38 17.62 13.64 -17.71
N LYS A 39 17.26 14.29 -18.83
CA LYS A 39 16.05 13.96 -19.57
C LYS A 39 16.24 12.63 -20.34
N PRO A 40 15.21 11.77 -20.40
CA PRO A 40 13.88 11.94 -19.81
C PRO A 40 13.92 11.84 -18.28
N SER A 41 13.05 12.59 -17.61
CA SER A 41 12.88 12.57 -16.15
C SER A 41 12.70 11.15 -15.63
N HIS A 42 13.01 10.91 -14.35
CA HIS A 42 12.82 9.60 -13.73
C HIS A 42 11.38 9.09 -13.91
N LEU A 43 10.38 9.96 -13.78
CA LEU A 43 8.98 9.60 -13.98
C LEU A 43 8.69 9.15 -15.41
N GLU A 44 9.26 9.80 -16.42
CA GLU A 44 9.14 9.39 -17.81
C GLU A 44 9.79 8.02 -18.04
N GLN A 45 11.00 7.79 -17.51
CA GLN A 45 11.67 6.49 -17.61
C GLN A 45 10.87 5.36 -16.94
N ILE A 46 10.32 5.59 -15.74
CA ILE A 46 9.44 4.64 -15.05
C ILE A 46 8.18 4.41 -15.88
N SER A 47 7.57 5.47 -16.41
CA SER A 47 6.35 5.36 -17.20
C SER A 47 6.57 4.54 -18.45
N GLU A 48 7.64 4.81 -19.21
CA GLU A 48 8.04 4.04 -20.38
C GLU A 48 8.32 2.57 -20.02
N PHE A 49 9.07 2.34 -18.94
CA PHE A 49 9.35 1.00 -18.43
C PHE A 49 8.06 0.24 -18.11
N LEU A 50 7.13 0.84 -17.36
CA LEU A 50 5.87 0.22 -16.97
C LEU A 50 4.98 -0.01 -18.19
N ILE A 51 4.77 1.00 -19.04
CA ILE A 51 3.93 0.91 -20.24
C ILE A 51 4.42 -0.21 -21.16
N SER A 52 5.74 -0.35 -21.35
CA SER A 52 6.31 -1.41 -22.19
C SER A 52 6.03 -2.83 -21.66
N ARG A 53 5.64 -2.96 -20.39
CA ARG A 53 5.36 -4.24 -19.71
C ARG A 53 3.87 -4.47 -19.46
N ILE A 54 3.01 -3.49 -19.75
CA ILE A 54 1.56 -3.69 -19.67
C ILE A 54 1.13 -4.51 -20.88
N PRO A 55 0.62 -5.74 -20.69
CA PRO A 55 0.09 -6.52 -21.80
C PRO A 55 -1.09 -5.79 -22.44
N PRO A 56 -1.26 -5.84 -23.77
CA PRO A 56 -2.38 -5.20 -24.43
C PRO A 56 -3.71 -5.81 -23.94
N LEU A 57 -4.72 -4.96 -23.74
CA LEU A 57 -6.06 -5.42 -23.38
C LEU A 57 -6.70 -6.11 -24.59
N VAL A 58 -6.81 -7.43 -24.54
CA VAL A 58 -7.53 -8.22 -25.55
C VAL A 58 -8.96 -8.42 -25.07
N LEU A 59 -9.92 -7.87 -25.81
CA LEU A 59 -11.33 -8.03 -25.48
C LEU A 59 -11.85 -9.39 -25.95
N PRO A 60 -12.58 -10.13 -25.11
CA PRO A 60 -13.30 -11.33 -25.52
C PRO A 60 -14.27 -11.04 -26.68
N SER A 61 -14.35 -11.95 -27.65
CA SER A 61 -15.12 -11.74 -28.88
C SER A 61 -16.64 -11.95 -28.75
N SER A 62 -17.12 -12.38 -27.57
CA SER A 62 -18.53 -12.69 -27.30
C SER A 62 -18.86 -12.54 -25.81
N PRO A 63 -20.15 -12.39 -25.45
CA PRO A 63 -20.60 -12.40 -24.06
C PRO A 63 -20.22 -13.68 -23.31
N GLU A 64 -20.25 -14.84 -23.98
CA GLU A 64 -19.89 -16.12 -23.40
C GLU A 64 -18.38 -16.17 -23.11
N ALA A 65 -17.56 -15.75 -24.07
CA ALA A 65 -16.10 -15.64 -23.88
C ALA A 65 -15.75 -14.63 -22.77
N TRP A 66 -16.49 -13.51 -22.67
CA TRP A 66 -16.34 -12.54 -21.58
C TRP A 66 -16.63 -13.16 -20.22
N THR A 67 -17.71 -13.91 -20.12
CA THR A 67 -18.11 -14.56 -18.86
C THR A 67 -17.07 -15.59 -18.42
N ALA A 68 -16.57 -16.40 -19.35
CA ALA A 68 -15.52 -17.39 -19.09
C ALA A 68 -14.20 -16.73 -18.65
N GLU A 69 -13.74 -15.70 -19.36
CA GLU A 69 -12.52 -14.97 -19.00
C GLU A 69 -12.66 -14.27 -17.64
N ALA A 70 -13.80 -13.63 -17.39
CA ALA A 70 -14.05 -12.95 -16.12
C ALA A 70 -14.08 -13.94 -14.94
N GLN A 71 -14.59 -15.17 -15.14
CA GLN A 71 -14.54 -16.21 -14.11
C GLN A 71 -13.09 -16.64 -13.85
N SER A 72 -12.35 -16.99 -14.91
CA SER A 72 -10.93 -17.37 -14.84
C SER A 72 -10.07 -16.32 -14.12
N LEU A 73 -10.26 -15.03 -14.45
CA LEU A 73 -9.54 -13.93 -13.80
C LEU A 73 -9.90 -13.80 -12.31
N ARG A 74 -11.17 -13.97 -11.93
CA ARG A 74 -11.57 -13.92 -10.52
C ARG A 74 -10.92 -15.04 -9.73
N ASP A 75 -10.94 -16.26 -10.26
CA ASP A 75 -10.34 -17.43 -9.61
C ASP A 75 -8.83 -17.22 -9.42
N ARG A 76 -8.14 -16.78 -10.48
CA ARG A 76 -6.70 -16.46 -10.40
C ARG A 76 -6.39 -15.33 -9.42
N ILE A 77 -7.18 -14.26 -9.38
CA ILE A 77 -6.97 -13.18 -8.41
C ILE A 77 -7.13 -13.72 -6.99
N LEU A 78 -8.14 -14.54 -6.74
CA LEU A 78 -8.36 -15.13 -5.42
C LEU A 78 -7.22 -16.06 -5.03
N GLU A 79 -6.79 -16.96 -5.92
CA GLU A 79 -5.76 -17.96 -5.64
C GLU A 79 -4.34 -17.37 -5.59
N GLU A 80 -3.98 -16.55 -6.59
CA GLU A 80 -2.62 -16.07 -6.81
C GLU A 80 -2.31 -14.75 -6.07
N VAL A 81 -3.33 -14.01 -5.61
CA VAL A 81 -3.14 -12.71 -4.97
C VAL A 81 -3.79 -12.65 -3.59
N VAL A 82 -5.11 -12.86 -3.48
CA VAL A 82 -5.85 -12.61 -2.23
C VAL A 82 -5.56 -13.68 -1.19
N PHE A 83 -5.58 -14.96 -1.58
CA PHE A 83 -5.41 -16.10 -0.68
C PHE A 83 -4.05 -16.76 -0.79
N LYS A 84 -3.12 -16.17 -1.55
CA LYS A 84 -1.77 -16.72 -1.70
C LYS A 84 -1.06 -16.78 -0.36
N GLY A 85 -0.78 -18.00 0.10
CA GLY A 85 -0.15 -18.26 1.39
C GLY A 85 -1.10 -18.19 2.60
N VAL A 86 -2.41 -18.06 2.38
CA VAL A 86 -3.43 -18.08 3.43
C VAL A 86 -3.93 -19.52 3.63
N PRO A 87 -3.86 -20.09 4.85
CA PRO A 87 -4.38 -21.42 5.13
C PRO A 87 -5.87 -21.58 4.79
N ASP A 88 -6.27 -22.70 4.20
CA ASP A 88 -7.67 -22.94 3.78
C ASP A 88 -8.65 -22.92 4.97
N ASN A 89 -8.22 -23.49 6.10
CA ASN A 89 -9.01 -23.52 7.33
C ASN A 89 -9.28 -22.13 7.92
N TRP A 90 -8.52 -21.10 7.55
CA TRP A 90 -8.79 -19.72 7.95
C TRP A 90 -9.94 -19.12 7.14
N ARG A 91 -10.15 -19.58 5.91
CA ARG A 91 -11.23 -19.13 5.01
C ARG A 91 -12.52 -19.90 5.23
N GLU A 92 -12.40 -21.19 5.52
CA GLU A 92 -13.52 -22.10 5.80
C GLU A 92 -13.96 -22.08 7.26
N GLY A 93 -13.22 -21.35 8.11
CA GLY A 93 -13.48 -21.24 9.54
C GLY A 93 -14.84 -20.62 9.84
N ASN A 94 -15.38 -20.96 11.01
CA ASN A 94 -16.64 -20.38 11.46
C ASN A 94 -16.40 -18.93 11.90
N HIS A 95 -16.98 -17.97 11.19
CA HIS A 95 -16.88 -16.57 11.55
C HIS A 95 -17.93 -16.20 12.60
N SER A 96 -17.51 -15.46 13.63
CA SER A 96 -18.38 -15.05 14.72
C SER A 96 -18.61 -13.53 14.68
N VAL A 97 -19.81 -13.12 15.10
CA VAL A 97 -20.16 -11.70 15.30
C VAL A 97 -20.45 -11.49 16.77
N THR A 98 -19.67 -10.62 17.41
CA THR A 98 -19.95 -10.13 18.76
C THR A 98 -20.60 -8.76 18.66
N TRP A 99 -21.83 -8.65 19.17
CA TRP A 99 -22.55 -7.37 19.22
C TRP A 99 -22.13 -6.57 20.45
N GLY A 100 -21.86 -5.28 20.23
CA GLY A 100 -21.64 -4.31 21.30
C GLY A 100 -22.88 -3.44 21.51
N ASP A 101 -22.66 -2.25 22.06
CA ASP A 101 -23.75 -1.32 22.34
C ASP A 101 -24.48 -0.85 21.09
N THR A 102 -25.76 -0.54 21.28
CA THR A 102 -26.57 0.22 20.32
C THR A 102 -26.58 1.69 20.70
N ILE A 103 -26.40 2.56 19.71
CA ILE A 103 -26.54 4.00 19.84
C ILE A 103 -27.89 4.38 19.24
N GLU A 104 -28.81 4.82 20.09
CA GLU A 104 -30.10 5.38 19.69
C GLU A 104 -29.89 6.79 19.14
N THR A 105 -30.27 7.03 17.88
CA THR A 105 -30.03 8.33 17.24
C THR A 105 -31.23 9.27 17.30
N GLY A 106 -32.45 8.72 17.41
CA GLY A 106 -33.69 9.48 17.28
C GLY A 106 -33.94 10.03 15.86
N LYS A 107 -33.18 9.58 14.86
CA LYS A 107 -33.23 10.05 13.46
C LYS A 107 -33.83 9.04 12.49
N GLY A 108 -34.58 8.05 12.99
CA GLY A 108 -35.19 6.98 12.17
C GLY A 108 -34.27 5.78 11.92
N TYR A 109 -33.11 5.73 12.56
CA TYR A 109 -32.17 4.61 12.55
C TYR A 109 -31.41 4.51 13.87
N LYS A 110 -30.82 3.34 14.12
CA LYS A 110 -29.90 3.09 15.24
C LYS A 110 -28.57 2.55 14.73
N ILE A 111 -27.51 2.76 15.52
CA ILE A 111 -26.17 2.29 15.17
C ILE A 111 -25.79 1.14 16.11
N LYS A 112 -25.62 -0.06 15.58
CA LYS A 112 -25.21 -1.24 16.34
C LYS A 112 -23.71 -1.46 16.14
N LYS A 113 -22.94 -1.42 17.23
CA LYS A 113 -21.51 -1.76 17.19
C LYS A 113 -21.36 -3.27 17.06
N LEU A 114 -20.40 -3.72 16.26
CA LEU A 114 -20.08 -5.14 16.15
C LEU A 114 -18.59 -5.38 15.98
N TYR A 115 -18.15 -6.55 16.41
CA TYR A 115 -16.82 -7.09 16.19
C TYR A 115 -16.96 -8.40 15.41
N TYR A 116 -16.41 -8.44 14.22
CA TYR A 116 -16.39 -9.61 13.35
C TYR A 116 -15.06 -10.32 13.48
N GLU A 117 -15.07 -11.58 13.88
CA GLU A 117 -13.88 -12.41 13.93
C GLU A 117 -13.52 -12.90 12.51
N CYS A 118 -12.59 -12.19 11.87
CA CYS A 118 -12.22 -12.48 10.48
C CYS A 118 -11.21 -13.63 10.39
N LEU A 119 -10.40 -13.85 11.42
CA LEU A 119 -9.49 -14.99 11.60
C LEU A 119 -9.52 -15.40 13.08
N PRO A 120 -9.11 -16.64 13.43
CA PRO A 120 -9.06 -17.07 14.84
C PRO A 120 -8.29 -16.07 15.72
N GLY A 121 -9.01 -15.41 16.64
CA GLY A 121 -8.45 -14.40 17.54
C GLY A 121 -8.23 -13.00 16.94
N LEU A 122 -8.56 -12.77 15.66
CA LEU A 122 -8.44 -11.46 15.00
C LEU A 122 -9.82 -10.86 14.72
N TYR A 123 -10.09 -9.71 15.34
CA TYR A 123 -11.37 -9.03 15.25
C TYR A 123 -11.30 -7.73 14.47
N VAL A 124 -12.26 -7.52 13.58
CA VAL A 124 -12.51 -6.27 12.86
C VAL A 124 -13.74 -5.59 13.43
N SER A 125 -13.61 -4.35 13.89
CA SER A 125 -14.74 -3.56 14.37
C SER A 125 -15.53 -2.94 13.22
N ALA A 126 -16.85 -2.98 13.27
CA ALA A 126 -17.74 -2.33 12.32
C ALA A 126 -18.96 -1.68 13.02
N LEU A 127 -19.71 -0.89 12.26
CA LEU A 127 -20.95 -0.25 12.67
C LEU A 127 -22.04 -0.64 11.68
N LEU A 128 -23.18 -1.10 12.19
CA LEU A 128 -24.38 -1.35 11.39
C LEU A 128 -25.38 -0.21 11.64
N TYR A 129 -25.76 0.48 10.57
CA TYR A 129 -26.81 1.50 10.57
C TYR A 129 -28.09 0.79 10.17
N GLU A 130 -28.99 0.63 11.14
CA GLU A 130 -30.22 -0.15 10.98
C GLU A 130 -31.42 0.80 11.11
N PRO A 131 -32.28 0.92 10.08
CA PRO A 131 -33.54 1.66 10.19
C PRO A 131 -34.39 1.16 11.36
N ASP A 132 -35.08 2.06 12.06
CA ASP A 132 -35.81 1.71 13.29
C ASP A 132 -36.96 0.73 13.02
N ASN A 133 -37.63 0.88 11.88
CA ASN A 133 -38.85 0.14 11.52
C ASN A 133 -38.60 -0.85 10.38
N LEU A 134 -37.80 -1.88 10.66
CA LEU A 134 -37.56 -3.00 9.75
C LEU A 134 -38.51 -4.17 10.05
N THR A 135 -39.48 -4.40 9.16
CA THR A 135 -40.44 -5.52 9.28
C THR A 135 -40.09 -6.70 8.38
N GLU A 136 -39.25 -6.50 7.38
CA GLU A 136 -38.86 -7.49 6.38
C GLU A 136 -37.36 -7.41 6.08
N LYS A 137 -36.83 -8.39 5.34
CA LYS A 137 -35.45 -8.34 4.86
C LYS A 137 -35.31 -7.21 3.85
N VAL A 138 -34.31 -6.36 4.04
CA VAL A 138 -33.96 -5.27 3.11
C VAL A 138 -32.54 -5.45 2.57
N PRO A 139 -32.19 -4.81 1.44
CA PRO A 139 -30.81 -4.74 0.99
C PRO A 139 -29.89 -4.11 2.05
N ALA A 140 -28.67 -4.63 2.14
CA ALA A 140 -27.61 -4.05 2.95
C ALA A 140 -26.51 -3.51 2.05
N ILE A 141 -25.87 -2.41 2.47
CA ILE A 141 -24.75 -1.79 1.76
C ILE A 141 -23.49 -1.94 2.63
N LEU A 142 -22.45 -2.58 2.09
CA LEU A 142 -21.15 -2.67 2.74
C LEU A 142 -20.30 -1.45 2.36
N ASN A 143 -20.14 -0.52 3.31
CA ASN A 143 -19.37 0.70 3.13
C ASN A 143 -17.96 0.55 3.74
N VAL A 144 -16.94 0.49 2.89
CA VAL A 144 -15.53 0.55 3.29
C VAL A 144 -15.02 1.99 3.29
N ASN A 145 -14.16 2.36 4.24
CA ASN A 145 -13.55 3.69 4.32
C ASN A 145 -12.09 3.69 3.82
N GLY A 146 -11.64 4.83 3.30
CA GLY A 146 -10.22 5.02 2.94
C GLY A 146 -9.30 5.22 4.15
N HIS A 147 -8.01 5.41 3.88
CA HIS A 147 -6.94 5.54 4.89
C HIS A 147 -6.90 6.88 5.64
N ASN A 148 -8.04 7.58 5.73
CA ASN A 148 -8.10 8.90 6.34
C ASN A 148 -8.52 8.81 7.80
N ALA A 149 -7.79 9.44 8.72
CA ALA A 149 -8.21 9.55 10.11
C ALA A 149 -9.45 10.46 10.28
N PRO A 150 -10.31 10.24 11.31
CA PRO A 150 -10.34 9.12 12.26
C PRO A 150 -10.98 7.81 11.72
N GLY A 151 -10.91 7.55 10.41
CA GLY A 151 -11.45 6.35 9.78
C GLY A 151 -12.97 6.41 9.66
N LYS A 152 -13.64 5.29 9.96
CA LYS A 152 -15.10 5.15 9.89
C LYS A 152 -15.89 6.20 10.69
N SER A 153 -15.27 6.85 11.69
CA SER A 153 -15.93 7.89 12.50
C SER A 153 -15.93 9.29 11.87
N ARG A 154 -15.34 9.46 10.67
CA ARG A 154 -15.36 10.74 9.93
C ARG A 154 -16.79 11.10 9.51
N ASP A 155 -17.13 12.39 9.55
CA ASP A 155 -18.45 12.89 9.14
C ASP A 155 -18.87 12.43 7.74
N VAL A 156 -17.97 12.52 6.76
CA VAL A 156 -18.24 12.08 5.38
C VAL A 156 -18.51 10.57 5.26
N GLU A 157 -17.91 9.76 6.14
CA GLU A 157 -18.11 8.32 6.16
C GLU A 157 -19.44 7.97 6.86
N GLN A 158 -19.79 8.72 7.91
CA GLN A 158 -21.04 8.57 8.65
C GLN A 158 -22.26 8.96 7.79
N ILE A 159 -22.18 10.07 7.06
CA ILE A 159 -23.28 10.59 6.21
C ILE A 159 -23.60 9.63 5.05
N ARG A 160 -22.62 8.86 4.56
CA ARG A 160 -22.83 7.88 3.49
C ARG A 160 -23.65 6.65 3.95
N CYS A 161 -23.74 6.42 5.25
CA CYS A 161 -24.38 5.22 5.83
C CYS A 161 -25.85 5.44 6.22
N ILE A 162 -26.41 6.61 5.93
CA ILE A 162 -27.79 7.02 6.20
C ILE A 162 -28.52 7.33 4.91
#